data_AF-A0A7C8MAP1-F1
#
_entry.id   AF-A0A7C8MAP1-F1
#
_cell.length_a   1.000
_cell.length_b   1.000
_cell.length_c   1.000
_cell.angle_alpha   90.00
_cell.angle_beta   90.00
_cell.angle_gamma   90.00
#
_symmetry.space_group_name_H-M   'P 1'
#
loop_
_entity.id
_entity.type
_entity.pdbx_description
1 polymer ?
#
loop_
_entity_poly.entity_id
_entity_poly.type
_entity_poly.pdbx_seq_one_letter_code
_entity_poly.pdbx_strand_id
1 'polypeptide(L)'
;MAKDDITTPTFKEALKHDRAQYDDCTPCRAVGTVVFMGLGAYTYTSGHSQLKAQELAIRKSKSMFGMASRRAGITGMSAFMVGLGVYRWFA
;
A
#
# COMPACT_ATOMS: atom_id res chain seq x y z
N MET A 1 -42.27 10.32 -5.42
CA MET A 1 -41.95 9.36 -6.50
C MET A 1 -42.07 10.13 -7.80
N ALA A 2 -41.02 10.87 -8.17
CA ALA A 2 -40.97 11.58 -9.44
C ALA A 2 -40.47 10.59 -10.50
N LYS A 3 -41.26 10.46 -11.55
CA LYS A 3 -41.05 9.57 -12.68
C LYS A 3 -40.02 10.26 -13.57
N ASP A 4 -38.75 9.93 -13.42
CA ASP A 4 -37.72 10.36 -14.35
C ASP A 4 -38.04 9.78 -15.72
N ASP A 5 -38.29 10.67 -16.68
CA ASP A 5 -38.42 10.37 -18.09
C ASP A 5 -37.20 9.56 -18.53
N ILE A 6 -37.43 8.32 -18.99
CA ILE A 6 -36.39 7.45 -19.54
C ILE A 6 -36.03 7.99 -20.93
N THR A 7 -35.26 9.08 -20.97
CA THR A 7 -34.48 9.43 -22.17
C THR A 7 -33.20 8.63 -22.07
N THR A 8 -33.17 7.45 -22.69
CA THR A 8 -31.94 6.64 -22.77
C THR A 8 -30.86 7.50 -23.44
N PRO A 9 -29.77 7.85 -22.75
CA PRO A 9 -28.70 8.63 -23.34
C PRO A 9 -28.16 7.86 -24.55
N THR A 10 -27.77 8.58 -25.61
CA THR A 10 -27.15 7.90 -26.75
C THR A 10 -25.87 7.21 -26.27
N PHE A 11 -25.52 6.05 -26.86
CA PHE A 11 -24.35 5.26 -26.46
C PHE A 11 -23.06 6.08 -26.33
N LYS A 12 -22.92 7.12 -27.17
CA LYS A 12 -21.79 8.05 -27.18
C LYS A 12 -21.75 8.99 -25.97
N GLU A 13 -22.89 9.34 -25.39
CA GLU A 13 -23.01 10.18 -24.19
C GLU A 13 -22.79 9.34 -22.92
N ALA A 14 -23.34 8.13 -22.88
CA ALA A 14 -23.03 7.16 -21.82
C ALA A 14 -21.52 6.89 -21.73
N LEU A 15 -20.86 6.62 -22.87
CA LEU A 15 -19.39 6.44 -22.93
C LEU A 15 -18.60 7.66 -22.46
N LYS A 16 -19.08 8.89 -22.71
CA LYS A 16 -18.40 10.10 -22.22
C LYS A 16 -18.51 10.23 -20.71
N HIS A 17 -19.66 9.88 -20.14
CA HIS A 17 -19.85 9.88 -18.69
C HIS A 17 -19.03 8.80 -18.00
N ASP A 18 -18.97 7.59 -18.57
CA ASP A 18 -18.08 6.52 -18.09
C ASP A 18 -16.61 6.95 -18.17
N ARG A 19 -16.17 7.54 -19.29
CA ARG A 19 -14.77 7.97 -19.43
C ARG A 19 -14.39 9.03 -18.38
N ALA A 20 -15.26 10.00 -18.13
CA ALA A 20 -15.03 11.01 -17.10
C ALA A 20 -14.94 10.40 -15.68
N GLN A 21 -15.73 9.37 -15.37
CA GLN A 21 -15.65 8.64 -14.10
C GLN A 21 -14.38 7.78 -13.98
N TYR A 22 -13.90 7.19 -15.07
CA TYR A 22 -12.66 6.38 -15.08
C TYR A 22 -11.38 7.21 -15.11
N ASP A 23 -11.41 8.43 -15.66
CA ASP A 23 -10.28 9.37 -15.60
C ASP A 23 -9.97 9.82 -14.16
N ASP A 24 -10.97 9.80 -13.26
CA ASP A 24 -10.78 10.02 -11.82
C ASP A 24 -10.16 8.78 -11.13
N CYS A 25 -8.85 8.60 -11.29
CA CYS A 25 -8.08 7.53 -10.62
C CYS A 25 -7.84 7.76 -9.11
N THR A 26 -8.47 8.79 -8.52
CA THR A 26 -8.32 9.15 -7.10
C THR A 26 -8.63 8.01 -6.11
N PRO A 27 -9.70 7.19 -6.26
CA PRO A 27 -9.94 6.07 -5.36
C PRO A 27 -8.86 4.99 -5.51
N CYS A 28 -8.42 4.71 -6.74
CA CYS A 28 -7.36 3.74 -7.01
C CYS A 28 -6.02 4.15 -6.39
N ARG A 29 -5.70 5.46 -6.41
CA ARG A 29 -4.52 6.02 -5.71
C ARG A 29 -4.68 5.95 -4.19
N ALA A 30 -5.84 6.34 -3.66
CA ALA A 30 -6.12 6.31 -2.23
C ALA A 30 -6.01 4.89 -1.64
N VAL A 31 -6.66 3.90 -2.26
CA VAL A 31 -6.60 2.50 -1.78
C VAL A 31 -5.16 1.99 -1.82
N GLY A 32 -4.43 2.25 -2.90
CA GLY A 32 -3.03 1.84 -3.03
C GLY A 32 -2.11 2.38 -1.98
N THR A 33 -2.19 3.69 -1.80
CA THR A 33 -1.34 4.41 -0.87
C THR A 33 -1.60 3.96 0.55
N VAL A 34 -2.87 3.85 0.96
CA VAL A 34 -3.25 3.35 2.28
C VAL A 34 -2.73 1.93 2.51
N VAL A 35 -2.89 1.02 1.55
CA VAL A 35 -2.42 -0.36 1.68
C VAL A 35 -0.91 -0.42 1.84
N PHE A 36 -0.15 0.25 0.96
CA PHE A 36 1.31 0.21 1.00
C PHE A 36 1.90 0.92 2.22
N MET A 37 1.32 2.06 2.62
CA MET A 37 1.71 2.77 3.85
C MET A 37 1.41 1.92 5.09
N GLY A 38 0.21 1.33 5.16
CA GLY A 38 -0.21 0.48 6.27
C GLY A 38 0.67 -0.77 6.40
N LEU A 39 0.92 -1.46 5.29
CA LEU A 39 1.82 -2.62 5.28
C LEU A 39 3.24 -2.22 5.66
N GLY A 40 3.74 -1.07 5.19
CA GLY A 40 5.08 -0.59 5.52
C GLY A 40 5.24 -0.31 7.02
N ALA A 41 4.29 0.43 7.60
CA ALA A 41 4.25 0.71 9.04
C ALA A 41 4.09 -0.57 9.88
N TYR A 42 3.21 -1.48 9.47
CA TYR A 42 3.02 -2.77 10.12
C TYR A 42 4.30 -3.62 10.07
N THR A 43 4.96 -3.69 8.92
CA THR A 43 6.23 -4.43 8.75
C THR A 43 7.32 -3.88 9.64
N TYR A 44 7.43 -2.55 9.74
CA TYR A 44 8.42 -1.91 10.60
C TYR A 44 8.21 -2.28 12.08
N THR A 45 6.98 -2.08 12.57
CA THR A 45 6.63 -2.28 13.99
C THR A 45 6.65 -3.74 14.40
N SER A 46 5.92 -4.60 13.68
CA SER A 46 5.84 -6.05 13.97
C SER A 46 7.15 -6.78 13.69
N GLY A 47 7.91 -6.35 12.70
CA GLY A 47 9.21 -6.95 12.38
C GLY A 47 10.24 -6.69 13.46
N HIS A 48 10.31 -5.46 13.98
CA HIS A 48 11.24 -5.10 15.05
C HIS A 48 10.86 -5.74 16.39
N SER A 49 9.57 -5.88 16.70
CA SER A 49 9.12 -6.56 17.92
C SER A 49 9.47 -8.05 17.90
N GLN A 50 9.28 -8.73 16.76
CA GLN A 50 9.65 -10.14 16.58
C GLN A 50 11.16 -10.36 16.70
N LEU A 51 11.98 -9.48 16.11
CA LEU A 51 13.44 -9.52 16.24
C LEU A 51 13.90 -9.34 17.68
N LYS A 52 13.30 -8.41 18.43
CA LYS A 52 13.63 -8.17 19.84
C LYS A 52 13.27 -9.37 20.70
N ALA A 53 12.13 -10.00 20.45
CA ALA A 53 11.72 -11.22 21.18
C ALA A 53 12.68 -12.40 20.94
N GLN A 54 13.29 -12.50 19.75
CA GLN A 54 14.19 -13.59 19.38
C GLN A 54 15.68 -13.25 19.52
N GLU A 55 16.02 -12.07 20.05
CA GLU A 55 17.40 -11.56 20.07
C GLU A 55 18.37 -12.50 20.81
N LEU A 56 17.92 -13.09 21.93
CA LEU A 56 18.70 -14.05 22.70
C LEU A 56 18.97 -15.34 21.92
N ALA A 57 17.96 -15.86 21.21
CA ALA A 57 18.09 -17.06 20.40
C ALA A 57 19.04 -16.81 19.20
N ILE A 58 18.95 -15.64 18.58
CA ILE A 58 19.81 -15.25 17.45
C ILE A 58 21.26 -15.03 17.91
N ARG A 59 21.48 -14.42 19.07
CA ARG A 59 22.83 -14.31 19.65
C ARG A 59 23.44 -15.67 19.96
N LYS A 60 22.64 -16.61 20.47
CA LYS A 60 23.09 -17.97 20.78
C LYS A 60 23.46 -18.77 19.54
N SER A 61 22.83 -18.51 18.39
CA SER A 61 23.06 -19.29 17.16
C SER A 61 24.36 -18.97 16.42
N LYS A 62 25.16 -17.98 16.85
CA LYS A 62 26.44 -17.58 16.21
C LYS A 62 26.33 -17.38 14.69
N SER A 63 25.17 -16.95 14.20
CA SER A 63 24.94 -16.70 12.77
C SER A 63 25.90 -15.64 12.23
N MET A 64 26.42 -15.84 11.01
CA MET A 64 27.22 -14.85 10.28
C MET A 64 26.45 -13.54 10.04
N PHE A 65 25.11 -13.62 9.94
CA PHE A 65 24.24 -12.46 9.85
C PHE A 65 23.72 -12.05 11.24
N GLY A 66 24.30 -10.96 11.77
CA GLY A 66 23.93 -10.40 13.06
C GLY A 66 22.56 -9.69 13.10
N MET A 67 22.23 -9.12 14.26
CA MET A 67 20.97 -8.40 14.45
C MET A 67 20.84 -7.15 13.57
N ALA A 68 21.96 -6.50 13.25
CA ALA A 68 21.96 -5.28 12.44
C ALA A 68 21.48 -5.52 11.00
N SER A 69 21.94 -6.60 10.34
CA SER A 69 21.50 -6.91 8.97
C SER A 69 20.01 -7.24 8.91
N ARG A 70 19.50 -7.95 9.93
CA ARG A 70 18.07 -8.27 10.04
C ARG A 70 17.21 -7.01 10.23
N ARG A 71 17.64 -6.10 11.10
CA ARG A 71 16.97 -4.79 11.28
C ARG A 71 17.02 -3.94 10.02
N ALA A 72 18.17 -3.94 9.32
CA ALA A 72 18.32 -3.25 8.04
C ALA A 72 17.38 -3.82 6.96
N GLY A 73 17.23 -5.15 6.89
CA GLY A 73 16.29 -5.80 5.98
C GLY A 73 14.83 -5.39 6.22
N ILE A 74 14.38 -5.41 7.47
CA ILE A 74 13.00 -4.98 7.81
C ILE A 74 12.80 -3.50 7.52
N THR A 75 13.77 -2.67 7.89
CA THR A 75 13.72 -1.22 7.61
C THR A 75 13.68 -0.96 6.10
N GLY A 76 14.52 -1.65 5.33
CA GLY A 76 14.53 -1.55 3.86
C GLY A 76 13.21 -1.98 3.22
N MET A 77 12.65 -3.12 3.65
CA MET A 77 11.34 -3.59 3.17
C MET A 77 10.24 -2.57 3.51
N SER A 78 10.23 -2.04 4.74
CA SER A 78 9.25 -1.04 5.16
C SER A 78 9.37 0.26 4.37
N ALA A 79 10.60 0.75 4.15
CA ALA A 79 10.89 1.96 3.38
C ALA A 79 10.50 1.77 1.91
N PHE A 80 10.76 0.61 1.33
CA PHE A 80 10.34 0.27 -0.02
C PHE A 80 8.82 0.31 -0.17
N MET A 81 8.10 -0.31 0.78
CA MET A 81 6.64 -0.37 0.74
C MET A 81 6.02 1.02 0.92
N VAL A 82 6.50 1.81 1.88
CA VAL A 82 6.11 3.22 2.04
C VAL A 82 6.44 4.03 0.79
N GLY A 83 7.63 3.84 0.21
CA GLY A 83 8.07 4.52 -1.01
C GLY A 83 7.16 4.23 -2.20
N LEU A 84 6.76 2.96 -2.41
CA LEU A 84 5.78 2.59 -3.42
C LEU A 84 4.41 3.22 -3.16
N GLY A 85 3.98 3.28 -1.90
CA GLY A 85 2.76 3.98 -1.50
C GLY A 85 2.80 5.45 -1.91
N VAL A 86 3.83 6.18 -1.49
CA VAL A 86 4.01 7.60 -1.82
C VAL A 86 4.10 7.81 -3.33
N TYR A 87 4.90 6.99 -4.04
CA TYR A 87 5.01 7.06 -5.49
C TYR A 87 3.65 6.94 -6.18
N ARG A 88 2.80 6.01 -5.72
CA ARG A 88 1.48 5.76 -6.31
C ARG A 88 0.44 6.84 -6.02
N TRP A 89 0.71 7.78 -5.10
CA TRP A 89 -0.12 8.98 -4.93
C TRP A 89 0.17 10.03 -6.00
N PHE A 90 1.44 10.15 -6.40
CA PHE A 90 1.92 11.17 -7.33
C PHE A 90 1.95 10.69 -8.79
N ALA A 91 2.07 9.38 -9.03
CA ALA A 91 1.96 8.73 -10.34
C ALA A 91 0.50 8.45 -10.71
#